data_AF-A0A952D3K4-F1
#
_entry.id   AF-A0A952D3K4-F1
#
_cell.length_a   1.000
_cell.length_b   1.000
_cell.length_c   1.000
_cell.angle_alpha   90.00
_cell.angle_beta   90.00
_cell.angle_gamma   90.00
#
_symmetry.space_group_name_H-M   'P 1'
#
loop_
_entity.id
_entity.type
_entity.pdbx_description
1 polymer ?
#
loop_
_entity_poly.entity_id
_entity_poly.type
_entity_poly.pdbx_seq_one_letter_code
_entity_poly.pdbx_strand_id
1 'polypeptide(L)'
;MKFFGWLAACALAAACAPAVAQEATKIGFVNTERILRDAGPAKSAQQKLEQEFSKRDKELQDMGARLKALGERLERDSAVMSDADRLRRQREFSDLEKDFQRRQREFREDLNQRRNEELSQ
;
A
#
# COMPACT_ATOMS: atom_id res chain seq x y z
N MET A 1 10.18 -67.15 -43.72
CA MET A 1 9.96 -66.57 -45.08
C MET A 1 8.54 -66.04 -45.14
N LYS A 2 8.36 -64.82 -45.67
CA LYS A 2 7.10 -64.08 -45.95
C LYS A 2 6.57 -63.25 -44.76
N PHE A 3 6.30 -61.95 -44.81
CA PHE A 3 6.53 -60.79 -45.69
C PHE A 3 6.31 -59.56 -44.75
N PHE A 4 7.17 -58.53 -44.77
CA PHE A 4 6.81 -57.21 -45.31
C PHE A 4 5.49 -56.66 -44.72
N GLY A 5 5.48 -55.72 -43.78
CA GLY A 5 5.97 -54.36 -43.94
C GLY A 5 4.77 -53.40 -44.03
N TRP A 6 4.87 -52.30 -43.28
CA TRP A 6 4.17 -51.02 -43.48
C TRP A 6 2.77 -50.74 -42.87
N LEU A 7 2.70 -49.50 -42.36
CA LEU A 7 1.55 -48.63 -42.10
C LEU A 7 0.68 -48.98 -40.87
N ALA A 8 0.88 -48.31 -39.73
CA ALA A 8 0.40 -46.96 -39.46
C ALA A 8 -1.13 -46.83 -39.59
N ALA A 9 -1.83 -46.81 -38.45
CA ALA A 9 -2.88 -45.83 -38.12
C ALA A 9 -3.73 -46.32 -36.93
N CYS A 10 -3.70 -45.52 -35.86
CA CYS A 10 -4.86 -45.11 -35.07
C CYS A 10 -5.94 -46.16 -34.73
N ALA A 11 -5.84 -46.74 -33.53
CA ALA A 11 -6.99 -47.09 -32.69
C ALA A 11 -6.48 -47.21 -31.24
N LEU A 12 -6.46 -46.11 -30.48
CA LEU A 12 -7.52 -45.78 -29.52
C LEU A 12 -7.83 -46.94 -28.55
N ALA A 13 -7.01 -47.07 -27.50
CA ALA A 13 -7.41 -47.77 -26.29
C ALA A 13 -6.70 -47.15 -25.08
N ALA A 14 -7.41 -46.20 -24.49
CA ALA A 14 -7.44 -45.86 -23.07
C ALA A 14 -6.39 -46.55 -22.17
N ALA A 15 -5.38 -45.79 -21.76
CA ALA A 15 -4.78 -45.96 -20.45
C ALA A 15 -4.85 -44.61 -19.73
N CYS A 16 -5.94 -44.44 -18.97
CA CYS A 16 -6.03 -43.49 -17.88
C CYS A 16 -4.78 -43.62 -16.99
N ALA A 17 -4.00 -42.56 -16.88
CA ALA A 17 -3.15 -42.33 -15.73
C ALA A 17 -3.44 -40.91 -15.22
N PRO A 18 -3.73 -40.75 -13.91
CA PRO A 18 -4.20 -39.48 -13.37
C PRO A 18 -3.13 -38.42 -13.48
N ALA A 19 -3.57 -37.21 -13.81
CA ALA A 19 -2.79 -35.98 -13.70
C ALA A 19 -2.08 -35.96 -12.34
N VAL A 20 -0.75 -35.98 -12.37
CA VAL A 20 0.04 -35.76 -11.16
C VAL A 20 -0.34 -34.38 -10.63
N ALA A 21 -0.75 -34.39 -9.37
CA ALA A 21 -1.19 -33.24 -8.63
C ALA A 21 -0.29 -32.04 -8.89
N GLN A 22 -0.88 -30.93 -9.35
CA GLN A 22 -0.45 -29.65 -8.80
C GLN A 22 -0.63 -29.81 -7.30
N GLU A 23 0.46 -30.09 -6.60
CA GLU A 23 0.58 -29.68 -5.22
C GLU A 23 0.22 -28.20 -5.26
N ALA A 24 -1.03 -27.92 -4.93
CA ALA A 24 -1.50 -26.63 -4.54
C ALA A 24 -0.49 -26.22 -3.48
N THR A 25 0.49 -25.43 -3.92
CA THR A 25 1.44 -24.79 -3.04
C THR A 25 0.55 -24.18 -1.99
N LYS A 26 0.57 -24.78 -0.80
CA LYS A 26 -0.15 -24.26 0.34
C LYS A 26 0.59 -22.97 0.65
N ILE A 27 0.22 -21.92 -0.07
CA ILE A 27 0.37 -20.55 0.37
C ILE A 27 -0.60 -20.50 1.55
N GLY A 28 -0.15 -21.06 2.67
CA GLY A 28 -0.66 -20.69 3.97
C GLY A 28 -0.29 -19.24 4.09
N PHE A 29 -1.25 -18.37 3.81
CA PHE A 29 -1.13 -16.97 4.17
C PHE A 29 -0.83 -16.96 5.66
N VAL A 30 0.40 -16.60 6.02
CA VAL A 30 0.81 -16.45 7.41
C VAL A 30 -0.20 -15.48 8.01
N ASN A 31 -0.98 -15.95 8.97
CA ASN A 31 -1.88 -15.10 9.71
C ASN A 31 -1.00 -14.20 10.61
N THR A 32 -0.55 -13.09 10.04
CA THR A 32 0.27 -12.06 10.70
C THR A 32 -0.47 -11.45 11.91
N GLU A 33 -1.80 -11.62 12.00
CA GLU A 33 -2.59 -11.18 13.15
C GLU A 33 -2.36 -12.01 14.42
N ARG A 34 -1.89 -13.27 14.31
CA ARG A 34 -1.65 -14.12 15.49
C ARG A 34 -0.25 -13.94 16.09
N ILE A 35 0.73 -13.49 15.31
CA ILE A 35 2.09 -13.19 15.81
C ILE A 35 2.15 -11.80 16.48
N LEU A 36 1.32 -10.86 16.03
CA LEU A 36 1.23 -9.51 16.60
C LEU A 36 0.45 -9.41 17.93
N ARG A 37 -0.26 -10.46 18.37
CA ARG A 37 -1.29 -10.33 19.42
C ARG A 37 -0.79 -10.52 20.87
N ASP A 38 0.36 -11.17 21.12
CA ASP A 38 0.73 -11.60 22.50
C ASP A 38 2.14 -11.21 23.01
N ALA A 39 2.96 -10.47 22.27
CA ALA A 39 4.30 -10.11 22.76
C ALA A 39 4.24 -8.80 23.58
N GLY A 40 4.47 -8.87 24.90
CA GLY A 40 4.69 -7.68 25.76
C GLY A 40 5.61 -6.59 25.18
N PRO A 41 6.67 -6.93 24.41
CA PRO A 41 7.49 -5.97 23.67
C PRO A 41 6.72 -5.13 22.61
N ALA A 42 5.71 -5.70 21.95
CA ALA A 42 4.93 -5.00 20.92
C ALA A 42 4.13 -3.83 21.49
N LYS A 43 3.62 -3.94 22.72
CA LYS A 43 2.93 -2.82 23.40
C LYS A 43 3.88 -1.67 23.73
N SER A 44 5.09 -1.95 24.23
CA SER A 44 6.07 -0.90 24.54
C SER A 44 6.63 -0.25 23.27
N ALA A 45 6.89 -1.04 22.23
CA ALA A 45 7.28 -0.52 20.91
C ALA A 45 6.18 0.37 20.33
N GLN A 46 4.92 -0.05 20.43
CA GLN A 46 3.79 0.73 19.93
C GLN A 46 3.62 2.07 20.65
N GLN A 47 3.80 2.12 21.97
CA GLN A 47 3.76 3.39 22.71
C GLN A 47 4.89 4.34 22.31
N LYS A 48 6.10 3.83 22.06
CA LYS A 48 7.23 4.63 21.57
C LYS A 48 6.96 5.18 20.18
N LEU A 49 6.49 4.32 19.26
CA LEU A 49 6.10 4.73 17.90
C LEU A 49 4.99 5.77 17.94
N GLU A 50 3.98 5.60 18.79
CA GLU A 50 2.89 6.56 18.93
C GLU A 50 3.39 7.91 19.45
N GLN A 51 4.30 7.93 20.44
CA GLN A 51 4.92 9.17 20.91
C GLN A 51 5.75 9.87 19.81
N GLU A 52 6.61 9.12 19.11
CA GLU A 52 7.48 9.65 18.04
C GLU A 52 6.69 10.17 16.84
N PHE A 53 5.59 9.50 16.47
CA PHE A 53 4.80 9.84 15.29
C PHE A 53 3.61 10.75 15.59
N SER A 54 3.13 10.86 16.83
CA SER A 54 1.99 11.71 17.20
C SER A 54 2.16 13.17 16.77
N LYS A 55 3.37 13.72 16.90
CA LYS A 55 3.66 15.09 16.49
C LYS A 55 3.53 15.24 14.97
N ARG A 56 4.10 14.30 14.21
CA ARG A 56 4.08 14.33 12.74
C ARG A 56 2.69 14.06 12.18
N ASP A 57 1.91 13.20 12.83
CA ASP A 57 0.51 12.96 12.49
C ASP A 57 -0.32 14.23 12.69
N LYS A 58 -0.16 14.92 13.83
CA LYS A 58 -0.81 16.23 14.05
C LYS A 58 -0.41 17.27 13.00
N GLU A 59 0.87 17.36 12.66
CA GLU A 59 1.33 18.27 11.60
C GLU A 59 0.68 17.94 10.25
N LEU A 60 0.55 16.66 9.88
CA LEU A 60 -0.16 16.24 8.67
C LEU A 60 -1.66 16.58 8.72
N GLN A 61 -2.31 16.36 9.86
CA GLN A 61 -3.73 16.72 10.05
C GLN A 61 -3.94 18.24 9.89
N ASP A 62 -3.07 19.05 10.50
CA ASP A 62 -3.12 20.50 10.40
C ASP A 62 -2.90 20.97 8.96
N MET A 63 -1.96 20.37 8.23
CA MET A 63 -1.73 20.65 6.81
C MET A 63 -2.94 20.29 5.96
N GLY A 64 -3.55 19.13 6.20
CA GLY A 64 -4.78 18.72 5.52
C GLY A 64 -5.95 19.68 5.78
N ALA A 65 -6.11 20.14 7.03
CA ALA A 65 -7.12 21.13 7.39
C ALA A 65 -6.87 22.48 6.70
N ARG A 66 -5.61 22.93 6.61
CA ARG A 66 -5.23 24.15 5.89
C ARG A 66 -5.52 24.04 4.39
N LEU A 67 -5.19 22.91 3.76
CA LEU A 67 -5.49 22.67 2.35
C LEU A 67 -6.99 22.74 2.08
N LYS A 68 -7.81 22.08 2.92
CA LYS A 68 -9.26 22.15 2.81
C LYS A 68 -9.77 23.59 2.95
N ALA A 69 -9.30 24.32 3.96
CA ALA A 69 -9.72 25.70 4.19
C ALA A 69 -9.32 26.63 3.03
N LEU A 70 -8.14 26.45 2.43
CA LEU A 70 -7.69 27.18 1.26
C LEU A 70 -8.53 26.85 0.02
N GLY A 71 -8.84 25.57 -0.20
CA GLY A 71 -9.71 25.12 -1.29
C GLY A 71 -11.10 25.74 -1.20
N GLU A 72 -11.75 25.62 -0.04
CA GLU A 72 -13.07 26.23 0.18
C GLU A 72 -13.05 27.75 0.02
N ARG A 73 -11.96 28.41 0.45
CA ARG A 73 -11.82 29.86 0.31
C ARG A 73 -11.61 30.27 -1.15
N LEU A 74 -10.85 29.49 -1.92
CA LEU A 74 -10.70 29.70 -3.36
C LEU A 74 -12.04 29.55 -4.08
N GLU A 75 -12.85 28.56 -3.72
CA GLU A 75 -14.19 28.38 -4.29
C GLU A 75 -15.14 29.53 -3.93
N ARG A 76 -15.23 29.88 -2.64
CA ARG A 76 -16.10 30.97 -2.15
C ARG A 76 -15.70 32.34 -2.70
N ASP A 77 -14.42 32.66 -2.63
CA ASP A 77 -13.90 33.98 -3.01
C ASP A 77 -13.66 34.06 -4.54
N SER A 78 -13.85 32.98 -5.31
CA SER A 78 -13.53 32.90 -6.73
C SER A 78 -14.11 34.06 -7.55
N ALA A 79 -15.37 34.43 -7.31
CA ALA A 79 -16.08 35.47 -8.04
C ALA A 79 -15.68 36.92 -7.64
N VAL A 80 -15.03 37.10 -6.48
CA VAL A 80 -14.68 38.42 -5.94
C VAL A 80 -13.17 38.68 -5.88
N MET A 81 -12.34 37.66 -6.12
CA MET A 81 -10.88 37.79 -6.16
C MET A 81 -10.39 38.39 -7.48
N SER A 82 -9.32 39.19 -7.39
CA SER A 82 -8.55 39.60 -8.57
C SER A 82 -7.83 38.40 -9.19
N ASP A 83 -7.56 38.46 -10.49
CA ASP A 83 -6.82 37.38 -11.18
C ASP A 83 -5.41 37.17 -10.57
N ALA A 84 -4.76 38.25 -10.15
CA ALA A 84 -3.45 38.19 -9.50
C ALA A 84 -3.51 37.46 -8.15
N ASP A 85 -4.50 37.77 -7.32
CA ASP A 85 -4.70 37.11 -6.02
C ASP A 85 -5.11 35.64 -6.20
N ARG A 86 -5.97 35.35 -7.18
CA ARG A 86 -6.38 33.99 -7.50
C ARG A 86 -5.17 33.14 -7.88
N LEU A 87 -4.32 33.64 -8.78
CA LEU A 87 -3.10 32.94 -9.21
C LEU A 87 -2.09 32.76 -8.06
N ARG A 88 -2.00 33.73 -7.14
CA ARG A 88 -1.16 33.59 -5.93
C ARG A 88 -1.65 32.47 -5.03
N ARG A 89 -2.97 32.45 -4.73
CA ARG A 89 -3.55 31.42 -3.85
C ARG A 89 -3.58 30.03 -4.48
N GLN A 90 -3.78 29.93 -5.79
CA GLN A 90 -3.67 28.65 -6.51
C GLN A 90 -2.25 28.07 -6.45
N ARG A 91 -1.22 28.92 -6.55
CA ARG A 91 0.17 28.49 -6.36
C ARG A 91 0.42 28.00 -4.94
N GLU A 92 -0.01 28.77 -3.94
CA GLU A 92 0.10 28.38 -2.53
C GLU A 92 -0.60 27.04 -2.26
N PHE A 93 -1.80 26.84 -2.80
CA PHE A 93 -2.51 25.57 -2.71
C PHE A 93 -1.71 24.42 -3.32
N SER A 94 -1.19 24.59 -4.54
CA SER A 94 -0.40 23.55 -5.22
C SER A 94 0.90 23.22 -4.48
N ASP A 95 1.56 24.22 -3.90
CA ASP A 95 2.81 24.04 -3.17
C ASP A 95 2.56 23.30 -1.85
N LEU A 96 1.51 23.68 -1.10
CA LEU A 96 1.09 22.98 0.11
C LEU A 96 0.64 21.56 -0.17
N GLU A 97 -0.05 21.32 -1.30
CA GLU A 97 -0.52 19.99 -1.69
C GLU A 97 0.67 19.06 -1.96
N LYS A 98 1.68 19.53 -2.69
CA LYS A 98 2.92 18.77 -2.95
C LYS A 98 3.67 18.46 -1.65
N ASP A 99 3.78 19.43 -0.75
CA ASP A 99 4.43 19.22 0.55
C ASP A 99 3.66 18.20 1.40
N PHE A 100 2.33 18.33 1.48
CA PHE A 100 1.47 17.39 2.19
C PHE A 100 1.62 15.97 1.64
N GLN A 101 1.56 15.78 0.32
CA GLN A 101 1.74 14.47 -0.30
C GLN A 101 3.14 13.88 -0.03
N ARG A 102 4.19 14.71 -0.08
CA ARG A 102 5.55 14.29 0.25
C ARG A 102 5.64 13.81 1.69
N ARG A 103 5.23 14.65 2.64
CA ARG A 103 5.26 14.33 4.07
C ARG A 103 4.39 13.12 4.42
N GLN A 104 3.27 12.94 3.73
CA GLN A 104 2.42 11.77 3.93
C GLN A 104 3.10 10.48 3.48
N ARG A 105 3.87 10.50 2.37
CA ARG A 105 4.68 9.35 1.95
C ARG A 105 5.80 9.06 2.94
N GLU A 106 6.58 10.08 3.29
CA GLU A 106 7.66 9.98 4.29
C GLU A 106 7.14 9.43 5.62
N PHE A 107 6.00 9.93 6.11
CA PHE A 107 5.37 9.42 7.33
C PHE A 107 5.03 7.93 7.25
N ARG A 108 4.46 7.46 6.13
CA ARG A 108 4.11 6.04 5.94
C ARG A 108 5.35 5.16 5.82
N GLU A 109 6.36 5.64 5.09
CA GLU A 109 7.63 4.94 4.91
C GLU A 109 8.36 4.81 6.25
N ASP A 110 8.51 5.91 6.98
CA ASP A 110 9.13 5.93 8.30
C ASP A 110 8.36 5.06 9.29
N LEU A 111 7.02 5.10 9.29
CA LEU A 111 6.22 4.30 10.21
C LEU A 111 6.39 2.81 9.92
N ASN A 112 6.42 2.42 8.65
CA ASN A 112 6.67 1.04 8.26
C ASN A 112 8.10 0.59 8.60
N GLN A 113 9.10 1.45 8.37
CA GLN A 113 10.49 1.17 8.70
C GLN A 113 10.65 0.98 10.20
N ARG A 114 10.19 1.95 11.01
CA ARG A 114 10.31 1.89 12.48
C ARG A 114 9.53 0.72 13.06
N ARG A 115 8.34 0.40 12.51
CA ARG A 115 7.60 -0.79 12.92
C ARG A 115 8.37 -2.08 12.64
N ASN A 116 9.02 -2.19 11.49
CA ASN A 116 9.80 -3.38 11.15
C ASN A 116 11.07 -3.49 12.02
N GLU A 117 11.73 -2.37 12.31
CA GLU A 117 12.88 -2.31 13.23
C GLU A 117 12.49 -2.83 14.62
N GLU A 118 11.40 -2.32 15.19
CA GLU A 118 10.91 -2.72 16.52
C GLU A 118 10.41 -4.18 16.56
N LEU A 119 9.93 -4.73 15.44
CA LEU A 119 9.53 -6.15 15.35
C LEU A 119 10.73 -7.10 15.17
N SER A 120 11.87 -6.57 14.72
CA SER A 120 13.12 -7.32 14.53
C SER A 120 14.07 -7.27 15.73
N GLN A 121 13.79 -6.39 16.70
CA GLN A 121 14.46 -6.35 18.02
C GLN A 121 13.83 -7.33 19.00
#